data_AF-A0A7V3JP08-F1
#
_entry.id   AF-A0A7V3JP08-F1
#
_cell.length_a   1.000
_cell.length_b   1.000
_cell.length_c   1.000
_cell.angle_alpha   90.00
_cell.angle_beta   90.00
_cell.angle_gamma   90.00
#
_symmetry.space_group_name_H-M   'P 1'
#
loop_
_entity.id
_entity.type
_entity.pdbx_description
1 polymer ?
#
loop_
_entity_poly.entity_id
_entity_poly.type
_entity_poly.pdbx_seq_one_letter_code
_entity_poly.pdbx_strand_id
1 'polypeptide(L)'
;MCPTSPDNLPRASEIPDEDLAQAANQAEPSPGAPGPREPAAVHRIRLRHPWQREVTSQGTRWQRRFNRPSGLAATQRVWIVLAGIATSGTAALNGQVIGTLSGQGPPAAFDVTDKLRPHNQLELVLEVAGAAGESSRNTPGQVWIEIRGQ
;
A
#
# COMPACT_ATOMS: atom_id res chain seq x y z
N MET A 1 -17.29 58.34 30.40
CA MET A 1 -16.50 57.11 30.23
C MET A 1 -16.84 56.16 31.36
N CYS A 2 -17.42 55.01 31.00
CA CYS A 2 -17.93 53.87 31.80
C CYS A 2 -18.80 54.17 33.04
N PRO A 3 -20.04 53.63 33.03
CA PRO A 3 -20.41 52.70 34.10
C PRO A 3 -21.27 51.49 33.65
N THR A 4 -20.94 50.33 34.24
CA THR A 4 -21.82 49.34 34.90
C THR A 4 -22.95 48.61 34.13
N SER A 5 -22.79 47.29 34.00
CA SER A 5 -23.82 46.24 33.74
C SER A 5 -25.05 46.34 34.68
N PRO A 6 -26.26 45.88 34.28
CA PRO A 6 -26.66 44.48 34.53
C PRO A 6 -27.66 43.85 33.54
N ASP A 7 -27.65 42.51 33.54
CA ASP A 7 -28.80 41.59 33.61
C ASP A 7 -30.15 42.03 32.98
N ASN A 8 -30.53 41.36 31.89
CA ASN A 8 -31.96 41.12 31.60
C ASN A 8 -32.14 39.91 30.65
N LEU A 9 -32.28 38.72 31.23
CA LEU A 9 -33.08 37.64 30.63
C LEU A 9 -34.54 37.82 31.07
N PRO A 10 -35.49 37.70 30.14
CA PRO A 10 -36.41 36.58 30.20
C PRO A 10 -36.67 35.99 28.80
N ARG A 11 -36.58 34.67 28.63
CA ARG A 11 -37.65 33.65 28.80
C ARG A 11 -38.36 33.33 27.48
N ALA A 12 -37.98 32.16 26.96
CA ALA A 12 -38.75 31.20 26.18
C ALA A 12 -39.83 31.75 25.21
N SER A 13 -39.43 31.91 23.94
CA SER A 13 -40.31 31.75 22.78
C SER A 13 -39.96 30.40 22.14
N GLU A 14 -40.84 29.41 22.31
CA GLU A 14 -41.75 28.97 21.24
C GLU A 14 -41.01 28.09 20.24
N ILE A 15 -41.06 26.78 20.49
CA ILE A 15 -40.80 25.75 19.48
C ILE A 15 -42.15 25.44 18.84
N PRO A 16 -42.40 25.83 17.58
CA PRO A 16 -43.42 25.19 16.79
C PRO A 16 -42.84 23.91 16.14
N ASP A 17 -43.52 22.83 16.50
CA ASP A 17 -43.67 21.55 15.82
C ASP A 17 -43.58 21.67 14.28
N GLU A 18 -42.48 21.17 13.69
CA GLU A 18 -42.40 20.87 12.26
C GLU A 18 -42.25 19.36 12.09
N ASP A 19 -43.39 18.68 12.28
CA ASP A 19 -43.70 17.39 11.69
C ASP A 19 -43.87 17.58 10.17
N LEU A 20 -42.85 17.22 9.38
CA LEU A 20 -43.10 16.66 8.05
C LEU A 20 -41.88 15.93 7.46
N ALA A 21 -42.11 14.64 7.20
CA ALA A 21 -41.46 13.82 6.17
C ALA A 21 -40.01 13.37 6.38
N GLN A 22 -39.85 12.27 7.13
CA GLN A 22 -38.79 11.29 6.87
C GLN A 22 -39.41 9.93 6.51
N ALA A 23 -40.19 9.91 5.43
CA ALA A 23 -40.57 8.70 4.74
C ALA A 23 -39.58 8.41 3.59
N ALA A 24 -39.28 7.12 3.39
CA ALA A 24 -38.57 6.53 2.25
C ALA A 24 -37.03 6.63 2.23
N ASN A 25 -36.37 5.73 2.96
CA ASN A 25 -35.13 5.12 2.49
C ASN A 25 -34.92 3.70 3.06
N GLN A 26 -35.99 2.93 3.17
CA GLN A 26 -35.90 1.47 3.25
C GLN A 26 -35.83 0.92 1.83
N ALA A 27 -34.66 1.04 1.21
CA ALA A 27 -34.33 0.24 0.05
C ALA A 27 -33.87 -1.13 0.57
N GLU A 28 -34.83 -2.05 0.69
CA GLU A 28 -34.53 -3.48 0.81
C GLU A 28 -33.71 -3.90 -0.43
N PRO A 29 -32.51 -4.49 -0.27
CA PRO A 29 -31.76 -4.98 -1.42
C PRO A 29 -32.45 -6.23 -1.98
N SER A 30 -32.82 -6.18 -3.25
CA SER A 30 -33.40 -7.29 -4.01
C SER A 30 -32.59 -8.59 -3.83
N PRO A 31 -33.22 -9.74 -3.54
CA PRO A 31 -32.56 -11.03 -3.49
C PRO A 31 -32.31 -11.52 -4.93
N GLY A 32 -31.27 -11.01 -5.60
CA GLY A 32 -31.00 -11.41 -6.98
C GLY A 32 -29.79 -10.79 -7.67
N ALA A 33 -29.10 -9.84 -7.05
CA ALA A 33 -27.81 -9.37 -7.56
C ALA A 33 -26.69 -10.21 -6.92
N PRO A 34 -25.74 -10.79 -7.68
CA PRO A 34 -24.48 -11.20 -7.06
C PRO A 34 -23.90 -9.93 -6.43
N GLY A 35 -23.72 -9.94 -5.11
CA GLY A 35 -23.21 -8.80 -4.35
C GLY A 35 -21.90 -8.25 -4.93
N PRO A 36 -21.49 -7.04 -4.55
CA PRO A 36 -20.19 -6.51 -4.96
C PRO A 36 -19.14 -7.57 -4.66
N ARG A 37 -18.47 -8.08 -5.71
CA ARG A 37 -17.43 -9.11 -5.62
C ARG A 37 -16.52 -8.69 -4.48
N GLU A 38 -16.54 -9.44 -3.37
CA GLU A 38 -15.61 -9.23 -2.26
C GLU A 38 -14.22 -9.04 -2.87
N PRO A 39 -13.50 -7.94 -2.55
CA PRO A 39 -12.19 -7.71 -3.15
C PRO A 39 -11.32 -8.91 -2.80
N ALA A 40 -10.98 -9.70 -3.81
CA ALA A 40 -10.23 -10.95 -3.67
C ALA A 40 -9.10 -10.75 -2.64
N ALA A 41 -9.18 -11.44 -1.50
CA ALA A 41 -8.39 -11.13 -0.32
C ALA A 41 -6.89 -11.00 -0.65
N VAL A 42 -6.40 -9.75 -0.71
CA VAL A 42 -5.00 -9.46 -1.04
C VAL A 42 -4.16 -9.69 0.20
N HIS A 43 -3.44 -10.81 0.25
CA HIS A 43 -2.53 -11.08 1.36
C HIS A 43 -1.21 -10.34 1.13
N ARG A 44 -0.89 -9.38 2.01
CA ARG A 44 0.34 -8.58 1.93
C ARG A 44 1.38 -9.05 2.94
N ILE A 45 2.50 -9.56 2.45
CA ILE A 45 3.65 -9.95 3.28
C ILE A 45 4.73 -8.88 3.12
N ARG A 46 4.97 -8.10 4.18
CA ARG A 46 5.99 -7.05 4.15
C ARG A 46 7.39 -7.66 4.19
N LEU A 47 8.17 -7.36 3.18
CA LEU A 47 9.58 -7.72 3.13
C LEU A 47 10.43 -6.76 3.99
N ARG A 48 10.39 -6.96 5.32
CA ARG A 48 11.24 -6.27 6.34
C ARG A 48 12.70 -6.76 6.42
N HIS A 49 13.43 -6.48 7.50
CA HIS A 49 14.81 -6.96 7.72
C HIS A 49 14.96 -8.51 7.68
N PRO A 50 16.18 -9.02 7.43
CA PRO A 50 17.39 -8.30 7.01
C PRO A 50 17.53 -8.19 5.48
N TRP A 51 17.92 -7.00 5.01
CA TRP A 51 18.39 -6.78 3.64
C TRP A 51 19.91 -6.73 3.65
N GLN A 52 20.55 -7.41 2.70
CA GLN A 52 21.98 -7.29 2.45
C GLN A 52 22.20 -6.09 1.55
N ARG A 53 23.11 -5.20 1.93
CA ARG A 53 23.45 -3.99 1.17
C ARG A 53 24.88 -4.08 0.70
N GLU A 54 25.08 -3.85 -0.59
CA GLU A 54 26.39 -3.84 -1.24
C GLU A 54 26.48 -2.56 -2.08
N VAL A 55 27.54 -1.78 -1.86
CA VAL A 55 27.82 -0.59 -2.68
C VAL A 55 28.60 -1.04 -3.90
N THR A 56 28.10 -0.68 -5.07
CA THR A 56 28.67 -1.05 -6.38
C THR A 56 29.02 0.22 -7.16
N SER A 57 29.77 0.08 -8.24
CA SER A 57 30.11 1.19 -9.14
C SER A 57 28.88 1.80 -9.84
N GLN A 58 27.77 1.06 -9.94
CA GLN A 58 26.54 1.49 -10.62
C GLN A 58 25.49 2.05 -9.64
N GLY A 59 25.68 1.91 -8.32
CA GLY A 59 24.59 2.08 -7.38
C GLY A 59 24.75 1.35 -6.06
N THR A 60 23.67 1.26 -5.30
CA THR A 60 23.55 0.37 -4.16
C THR A 60 22.71 -0.84 -4.54
N ARG A 61 23.30 -2.02 -4.41
CA ARG A 61 22.62 -3.31 -4.58
C ARG A 61 22.07 -3.78 -3.24
N TRP A 62 20.77 -4.05 -3.22
CA TRP A 62 20.05 -4.58 -2.08
C TRP A 62 19.57 -5.99 -2.39
N GLN A 63 19.95 -6.96 -1.57
CA GLN A 63 19.59 -8.35 -1.79
C GLN A 63 18.81 -8.86 -0.58
N ARG A 64 17.76 -9.62 -0.86
CA ARG A 64 17.02 -10.32 0.17
C ARG A 64 16.53 -11.67 -0.31
N ARG A 65 16.81 -12.68 0.52
CA ARG A 65 16.23 -14.01 0.35
C ARG A 65 14.86 -14.10 1.03
N PHE A 66 13.92 -14.74 0.36
CA PHE A 66 12.59 -15.04 0.89
C PHE A 66 12.12 -16.40 0.34
N ASN A 67 11.33 -17.12 1.14
CA ASN A 67 10.75 -18.38 0.68
C ASN A 67 9.41 -18.11 -0.01
N ARG A 68 9.02 -19.02 -0.90
CA ARG A 68 7.67 -18.99 -1.49
C ARG A 68 6.63 -19.06 -0.36
N PRO A 69 5.62 -18.17 -0.33
CA PRO A 69 4.52 -18.27 0.62
C PRO A 69 3.90 -19.68 0.55
N SER A 70 3.75 -20.33 1.70
CA SER A 70 3.10 -21.64 1.80
C SER A 70 1.59 -21.50 1.56
N GLY A 71 0.97 -22.49 0.93
CA GLY A 71 -0.49 -22.50 0.72
C GLY A 71 -0.96 -21.66 -0.47
N LEU A 72 -0.09 -21.36 -1.43
CA LEU A 72 -0.50 -20.73 -2.69
C LEU A 72 -1.40 -21.68 -3.50
N ALA A 73 -2.68 -21.35 -3.61
CA ALA A 73 -3.61 -22.04 -4.49
C ALA A 73 -3.23 -21.80 -5.96
N ALA A 74 -3.60 -22.72 -6.86
CA ALA A 74 -3.33 -22.58 -8.29
C ALA A 74 -3.96 -21.32 -8.93
N THR A 75 -5.00 -20.77 -8.30
CA THR A 75 -5.69 -19.54 -8.71
C THR A 75 -5.07 -18.27 -8.13
N GLN A 76 -4.08 -18.38 -7.24
CA GLN A 76 -3.45 -17.23 -6.60
C GLN A 76 -2.21 -16.77 -7.37
N ARG A 77 -2.12 -15.46 -7.61
CA ARG A 77 -0.95 -14.82 -8.21
C ARG A 77 -0.14 -14.07 -7.17
N VAL A 78 1.16 -14.02 -7.38
CA VAL A 78 2.10 -13.37 -6.48
C VAL A 78 2.75 -12.19 -7.18
N TRP A 79 2.65 -11.03 -6.55
CA TRP A 79 3.16 -9.76 -7.03
C TRP A 79 4.20 -9.22 -6.06
N ILE A 80 5.32 -8.71 -6.58
CA ILE A 80 6.26 -7.92 -5.79
C ILE A 80 5.91 -6.45 -5.98
N VAL A 81 5.59 -5.78 -4.88
CA VAL A 81 5.27 -4.35 -4.87
C VAL A 81 6.37 -3.60 -4.17
N LEU A 82 6.86 -2.55 -4.83
CA LEU A 82 7.90 -1.66 -4.34
C LEU A 82 7.37 -0.24 -4.28
N ALA A 83 7.36 0.38 -3.11
CA ALA A 83 6.94 1.77 -2.94
C ALA A 83 7.92 2.55 -2.06
N GLY A 84 7.89 3.88 -2.22
CA GLY A 84 8.77 4.78 -1.48
C GLY A 84 10.25 4.62 -1.83
N ILE A 85 10.55 4.08 -3.02
CA ILE A 85 11.92 4.05 -3.54
C ILE A 85 12.17 5.39 -4.23
N ALA A 86 13.00 6.21 -3.61
CA ALA A 86 13.29 7.55 -4.09
C ALA A 86 14.12 7.55 -5.39
N THR A 87 14.90 6.50 -5.63
CA THR A 87 15.86 6.43 -6.72
C THR A 87 15.42 5.46 -7.81
N SER A 88 15.81 5.76 -9.05
CA SER A 88 15.74 4.84 -10.17
C SER A 88 16.57 3.58 -9.93
N GLY A 89 16.20 2.50 -10.59
CA GLY A 89 16.93 1.25 -10.46
C GLY A 89 16.31 0.09 -11.22
N THR A 90 16.82 -1.09 -10.95
CA THR A 90 16.32 -2.34 -11.54
C THR A 90 15.99 -3.33 -10.44
N ALA A 91 14.84 -3.98 -10.57
CA ALA A 91 14.45 -5.11 -9.73
C ALA A 91 14.68 -6.42 -10.48
N ALA A 92 15.32 -7.37 -9.81
CA ALA A 92 15.56 -8.72 -10.29
C ALA A 92 15.12 -9.76 -9.25
N LEU A 93 14.54 -10.85 -9.72
CA LEU A 93 14.15 -12.00 -8.92
C LEU A 93 14.91 -13.23 -9.41
N ASN A 94 15.61 -13.93 -8.51
CA ASN A 94 16.38 -15.13 -8.84
C ASN A 94 17.42 -14.90 -9.96
N GLY A 95 17.98 -13.70 -10.03
CA GLY A 95 18.91 -13.27 -11.07
C GLY A 95 18.26 -12.82 -12.39
N GLN A 96 16.92 -12.87 -12.50
CA GLN A 96 16.18 -12.40 -13.67
C GLN A 96 15.55 -11.03 -13.41
N VAL A 97 15.84 -10.05 -14.26
CA VAL A 97 15.20 -8.73 -14.21
C VAL A 97 13.68 -8.88 -14.37
N ILE A 98 12.93 -8.38 -13.39
CA ILE A 98 11.45 -8.36 -13.38
C ILE A 98 10.90 -6.98 -13.80
N GLY A 99 11.72 -5.94 -13.71
CA GLY A 99 11.39 -4.61 -14.21
C GLY A 99 12.30 -3.52 -13.66
N THR A 100 12.03 -2.29 -14.10
CA THR A 100 12.78 -1.10 -13.70
C THR A 100 11.94 -0.23 -12.77
N LEU A 101 12.62 0.43 -11.85
CA LEU A 101 12.06 1.39 -10.91
C LEU A 101 12.33 2.78 -11.47
N SER A 102 11.26 3.54 -11.69
CA SER A 102 11.35 4.97 -11.96
C SER A 102 11.24 5.66 -10.60
N GLY A 103 12.37 6.18 -10.08
CA GLY A 103 12.39 6.85 -8.77
C GLY A 103 11.33 7.95 -8.67
N GLN A 104 10.85 8.24 -7.45
CA GLN A 104 9.79 9.23 -7.17
C GLN A 104 8.41 8.93 -7.82
N GLY A 105 8.19 7.72 -8.36
CA GLY A 105 6.94 7.30 -8.99
C GLY A 105 5.94 6.57 -8.07
N PRO A 106 4.77 6.17 -8.62
CA PRO A 106 3.83 5.31 -7.92
C PRO A 106 4.45 3.93 -7.61
N PRO A 107 3.84 3.14 -6.71
CA PRO A 107 4.31 1.80 -6.39
C PRO A 107 4.46 0.93 -7.65
N ALA A 108 5.66 0.39 -7.86
CA ALA A 108 5.92 -0.54 -8.94
C ALA A 108 5.49 -1.94 -8.51
N ALA A 109 4.57 -2.56 -9.26
CA ALA A 109 4.06 -3.89 -8.99
C ALA A 109 4.41 -4.83 -10.14
N PHE A 110 5.05 -5.96 -9.83
CA PHE A 110 5.52 -6.94 -10.82
C PHE A 110 4.92 -8.31 -10.54
N ASP A 111 4.24 -8.92 -11.51
CA ASP A 111 3.79 -10.31 -11.43
C ASP A 111 5.00 -11.25 -11.50
N VAL A 112 5.21 -12.04 -10.45
CA VAL A 112 6.33 -12.97 -10.33
C VAL A 112 5.87 -14.41 -10.18
N THR A 113 4.58 -14.69 -10.38
CA THR A 113 3.96 -16.00 -10.14
C THR A 113 4.75 -17.14 -10.80
N ASP A 114 5.08 -16.99 -12.08
CA ASP A 114 5.81 -18.01 -12.87
C ASP A 114 7.32 -18.05 -12.57
N LYS A 115 7.84 -17.06 -11.86
CA LYS A 115 9.28 -16.92 -11.55
C LYS A 115 9.63 -17.36 -10.13
N LEU A 116 8.63 -17.70 -9.32
CA LEU A 116 8.81 -18.12 -7.94
C LEU A 116 9.35 -19.54 -7.83
N ARG A 117 10.42 -19.67 -7.06
CA ARG A 117 11.05 -20.92 -6.65
C ARG A 117 10.80 -21.17 -5.15
N PRO A 118 11.08 -22.36 -4.60
CA PRO A 118 11.00 -22.59 -3.16
C PRO A 118 11.85 -21.59 -2.35
N HIS A 119 13.05 -21.28 -2.84
CA HIS A 119 13.97 -20.29 -2.30
C HIS A 119 14.16 -19.17 -3.32
N ASN A 120 13.74 -17.97 -2.98
CA ASN A 120 13.84 -16.81 -3.85
C ASN A 120 14.86 -15.80 -3.34
N GLN A 121 15.49 -15.09 -4.27
CA GLN A 121 16.32 -13.94 -3.98
C GLN A 121 15.81 -12.73 -4.75
N LEU A 122 15.29 -11.73 -4.04
CA LEU A 122 14.99 -10.43 -4.58
C LEU A 122 16.24 -9.57 -4.54
N GLU A 123 16.52 -8.90 -5.64
CA GLU A 123 17.64 -8.01 -5.81
C GLU A 123 17.16 -6.69 -6.39
N LEU A 124 17.57 -5.59 -5.76
CA LEU A 124 17.28 -4.24 -6.21
C LEU A 124 18.59 -3.50 -6.40
N VAL A 125 18.89 -3.11 -7.63
CA VAL A 125 20.04 -2.27 -7.94
C VAL A 125 19.51 -0.86 -8.10
N LEU A 126 19.70 -0.03 -7.07
CA LEU A 126 19.28 1.37 -7.07
C LEU A 126 20.47 2.24 -7.45
N GLU A 127 20.26 3.19 -8.36
CA GLU A 127 21.31 4.12 -8.75
C GLU A 127 21.71 5.02 -7.57
N VAL A 128 22.91 5.61 -7.61
CA VAL A 128 23.29 6.62 -6.61
C VAL A 128 22.61 7.93 -6.98
N ALA A 129 21.50 8.26 -6.32
CA ALA A 129 20.93 9.60 -6.42
C ALA A 129 21.89 10.58 -5.75
N GLY A 130 22.60 11.37 -6.56
CA GLY A 130 23.34 12.51 -6.08
C GLY A 130 22.38 13.48 -5.39
N ALA A 131 22.41 13.52 -4.07
CA ALA A 131 21.77 14.53 -3.22
C ALA A 131 20.23 14.51 -3.08
N ALA A 132 19.55 13.36 -3.03
CA ALA A 132 18.17 13.33 -2.51
C ALA A 132 17.80 12.01 -1.82
N GLY A 133 17.61 12.08 -0.50
CA GLY A 133 16.89 11.10 0.29
C GLY A 133 17.79 10.17 1.09
N GLU A 134 17.80 10.33 2.41
CA GLU A 134 18.26 9.34 3.37
C GLU A 134 17.44 8.05 3.23
N SER A 135 17.75 7.25 2.21
CA SER A 135 17.31 5.86 2.16
C SER A 135 17.86 5.21 3.43
N SER A 136 16.96 4.81 4.33
CA SER A 136 17.33 4.21 5.60
C SER A 136 18.36 3.12 5.34
N ARG A 137 19.53 3.16 6.01
CA ARG A 137 20.67 2.26 5.72
C ARG A 137 20.33 0.76 5.77
N ASN A 138 19.15 0.43 6.28
CA ASN A 138 18.70 -0.92 6.56
C ASN A 138 17.64 -1.44 5.56
N THR A 139 17.01 -0.58 4.74
CA THR A 139 16.02 -0.99 3.74
C THR A 139 15.99 -0.05 2.52
N PRO A 140 15.86 -0.58 1.28
CA PRO A 140 15.78 0.23 0.06
C PRO A 140 14.49 1.06 -0.07
N GLY A 141 13.49 0.81 0.79
CA GLY A 141 12.16 1.38 0.71
C GLY A 141 11.14 0.42 1.32
N GLN A 142 9.88 0.58 0.94
CA GLN A 142 8.83 -0.36 1.31
C GLN A 142 8.67 -1.42 0.22
N VAL A 143 8.87 -2.68 0.59
CA VAL A 143 8.75 -3.82 -0.33
C VAL A 143 7.76 -4.81 0.26
N TRP A 144 6.81 -5.27 -0.54
CA TRP A 144 5.81 -6.26 -0.16
C TRP A 144 5.68 -7.34 -1.22
N ILE A 145 5.24 -8.49 -0.76
CA ILE A 145 4.67 -9.54 -1.60
C ILE A 145 3.17 -9.45 -1.44
N GLU A 146 2.44 -9.29 -2.54
CA GLU A 146 0.99 -9.37 -2.55
C GLU A 146 0.56 -10.68 -3.20
N ILE A 147 -0.24 -11.45 -2.50
CA ILE A 147 -0.91 -12.64 -3.05
C ILE A 147 -2.34 -12.22 -3.35
N ARG A 148 -2.72 -12.26 -4.62
CA ARG A 148 -4.04 -11.87 -5.10
C ARG A 148 -4.77 -13.12 -5.59
N GLY A 149 -6.01 -13.33 -5.12
CA GLY A 149 -6.91 -14.32 -5.73
C GLY A 149 -7.41 -13.79 -7.07
N GLN A 150 -7.45 -14.64 -8.09
CA GLN A 150 -8.14 -14.35 -9.35
C GLN A 150 -9.64 -14.65 -9.25
#